data_AF-A0A9R1RB48-F1
#
_entry.id   AF-A0A9R1RB48-F1
#
_cell.length_a   1.000
_cell.length_b   1.000
_cell.length_c   1.000
_cell.angle_alpha   90.00
_cell.angle_beta   90.00
_cell.angle_gamma   90.00
#
_symmetry.space_group_name_H-M   'P 1'
#
loop_
_entity.id
_entity.type
_entity.pdbx_description
1 polymer ?
#
loop_
_entity_poly.entity_id
_entity_poly.type
_entity_poly.pdbx_seq_one_letter_code
_entity_poly.pdbx_strand_id
1 'polypeptide(L)'
;MAPPPPGPTPAARLLREYGWDLMLGSIAAFYAVMVPYTKVEESFNVQAMHDILYHNHHIDKYDHLEFPGVVPRTFIGALVIAILSLPAVLIMRVFQFPKIYSLLAVRLVLGCVNLTTLRLFRVEVKRKFGRHVEAFFVLLTAIQFHALFYSTRPLPNILALALVNLAYSFWFKGNYLCTLQALIIAAVVFRCDMILLLGTIGVALLLVFFSNGSRKMLHKHCSFMHWFHGTS
;
A
#
# COMPACT_ATOMS: atom_id res chain seq x y z
N MET A 1 0.59 -22.72 -45.77
CA MET A 1 0.70 -22.55 -44.31
C MET A 1 0.81 -21.06 -44.04
N ALA A 2 -0.23 -20.43 -43.48
CA ALA A 2 -0.18 -19.00 -43.20
C ALA A 2 0.90 -18.72 -42.13
N PRO A 3 1.68 -17.63 -42.25
CA PRO A 3 2.65 -17.27 -41.23
C PRO A 3 1.93 -17.04 -39.90
N PRO A 4 2.54 -17.42 -38.76
CA PRO A 4 1.95 -17.19 -37.45
C PRO A 4 1.68 -15.68 -37.27
N PRO A 5 0.57 -15.31 -36.61
CA PRO A 5 0.24 -13.91 -36.41
C PRO A 5 1.39 -13.21 -35.68
N PRO A 6 1.72 -11.96 -36.07
CA PRO A 6 2.81 -11.22 -35.44
C PRO A 6 2.58 -11.13 -33.93
N GLY A 7 3.65 -11.37 -33.16
CA GLY A 7 3.60 -11.25 -31.71
C GLY A 7 3.17 -9.85 -31.28
N PRO A 8 2.55 -9.70 -30.10
CA PRO A 8 2.09 -8.40 -29.61
C PRO A 8 3.26 -7.42 -29.49
N THR A 9 3.05 -6.18 -29.94
CA THR A 9 4.03 -5.11 -29.85
C THR A 9 4.44 -4.83 -28.40
N PRO A 10 5.63 -4.26 -28.15
CA PRO A 10 6.05 -3.90 -26.78
C PRO A 10 5.04 -3.02 -26.05
N ALA A 11 4.42 -2.07 -26.76
CA ALA A 11 3.35 -1.23 -26.24
C ALA A 11 2.10 -2.04 -25.86
N ALA A 12 1.66 -2.99 -26.70
CA ALA A 12 0.55 -3.87 -26.38
C ALA A 12 0.85 -4.77 -25.16
N ARG A 13 2.11 -5.19 -24.98
CA ARG A 13 2.54 -5.95 -23.80
C ARG A 13 2.48 -5.10 -22.53
N LEU A 14 3.00 -3.88 -22.57
CA LEU A 14 2.93 -2.92 -21.46
C LEU A 14 1.48 -2.60 -21.07
N LEU A 15 0.62 -2.29 -22.05
CA LEU A 15 -0.80 -2.04 -21.82
C LEU A 15 -1.50 -3.26 -21.21
N ARG A 16 -1.14 -4.47 -21.62
CA ARG A 16 -1.71 -5.69 -21.08
C ARG A 16 -1.30 -5.97 -19.63
N GLU A 17 -0.10 -5.53 -19.23
CA GLU A 17 0.41 -5.75 -17.86
C GLU A 17 0.07 -4.60 -16.91
N TYR A 18 0.10 -3.35 -17.38
CA TYR A 18 -0.03 -2.14 -16.59
C TYR A 18 -1.30 -1.34 -16.92
N GLY A 19 -2.15 -1.76 -17.86
CA GLY A 19 -3.33 -1.00 -18.28
C GLY A 19 -4.27 -0.65 -17.12
N TRP A 20 -4.49 -1.59 -16.21
CA TRP A 20 -5.27 -1.35 -14.98
C TRP A 20 -4.60 -0.35 -14.05
N ASP A 21 -3.28 -0.42 -13.88
CA ASP A 21 -2.53 0.51 -13.03
C ASP A 21 -2.54 1.93 -13.61
N LEU A 22 -2.41 2.04 -14.94
CA LEU A 22 -2.47 3.31 -15.65
C LEU A 22 -3.86 3.94 -15.52
N MET A 23 -4.93 3.15 -15.63
CA MET A 23 -6.29 3.64 -15.45
C MET A 23 -6.50 4.19 -14.03
N LEU A 24 -6.18 3.40 -12.99
CA LEU A 24 -6.32 3.84 -11.60
C LEU A 24 -5.42 5.05 -11.29
N GLY A 25 -4.20 5.06 -11.82
CA GLY A 25 -3.25 6.16 -11.70
C GLY A 25 -3.73 7.44 -12.37
N SER A 26 -4.33 7.34 -13.55
CA SER A 26 -4.89 8.50 -14.25
C SER A 26 -6.03 9.16 -13.47
N ILE A 27 -6.91 8.35 -12.85
CA ILE A 27 -8.01 8.84 -12.01
C ILE A 27 -7.44 9.51 -10.75
N ALA A 28 -6.47 8.89 -10.08
CA ALA A 28 -5.83 9.46 -8.89
C ALA A 28 -5.10 10.78 -9.21
N ALA A 29 -4.38 10.85 -10.33
CA ALA A 29 -3.71 12.06 -10.80
C ALA A 29 -4.71 13.17 -11.15
N PHE A 30 -5.83 12.83 -11.80
CA PHE A 30 -6.91 13.77 -12.08
C PHE A 30 -7.44 14.41 -10.78
N TYR A 31 -7.71 13.61 -9.74
CA TYR A 31 -8.13 14.16 -8.44
C TYR A 31 -7.06 15.02 -7.77
N ALA A 32 -5.79 14.67 -7.89
CA ALA A 32 -4.68 15.45 -7.33
C ALA A 32 -4.59 16.85 -7.96
N VAL A 33 -4.77 16.94 -9.28
CA VAL A 33 -4.72 18.20 -10.03
C VAL A 33 -5.99 19.04 -9.83
N MET A 34 -7.17 18.42 -9.89
CA MET A 34 -8.44 19.13 -9.77
C MET A 34 -8.71 19.65 -8.35
N VAL A 35 -8.13 19.01 -7.33
CA VAL A 35 -8.32 19.43 -5.94
C VAL A 35 -6.97 19.73 -5.28
N PRO A 36 -6.36 20.89 -5.58
CA PRO A 36 -5.02 21.24 -5.12
C PRO A 36 -4.98 21.57 -3.63
N TYR A 37 -6.10 22.03 -3.06
CA TYR A 37 -6.19 22.43 -1.67
C TYR A 37 -6.27 21.26 -0.69
N THR A 38 -5.63 21.44 0.45
CA THR A 38 -5.51 20.45 1.53
C THR A 38 -6.55 20.69 2.61
N LYS A 39 -7.03 19.61 3.22
CA LYS A 39 -7.87 19.69 4.42
C LYS A 39 -7.03 20.02 5.64
N VAL A 40 -7.65 20.55 6.69
CA VAL A 40 -6.97 20.84 7.98
C VAL A 40 -6.34 19.57 8.57
N GLU A 41 -6.98 18.41 8.42
CA GLU A 41 -6.43 17.13 8.91
C GLU A 41 -5.13 16.71 8.20
N GLU A 42 -4.91 17.20 6.98
CA GLU A 42 -3.74 16.90 6.16
C GLU A 42 -2.56 17.81 6.53
N SER A 43 -2.82 18.96 7.16
CA SER A 43 -1.81 20.00 7.38
C SER A 43 -0.62 19.49 8.17
N PHE A 44 -0.83 18.65 9.19
CA PHE A 44 0.24 18.08 10.01
C PHE A 44 1.28 17.32 9.17
N ASN A 45 0.85 16.40 8.31
CA ASN A 45 1.77 15.65 7.47
C ASN A 45 2.35 16.53 6.35
N VAL A 46 1.57 17.47 5.82
CA VAL A 46 2.04 18.42 4.80
C VAL A 46 3.16 19.31 5.35
N GLN A 47 2.97 19.89 6.53
CA GLN A 47 3.96 20.70 7.24
C GLN A 47 5.18 19.86 7.61
N ALA A 48 4.98 18.65 8.15
CA ALA A 48 6.08 17.73 8.44
C ALA A 48 6.94 17.45 7.19
N MET A 49 6.31 17.13 6.05
CA MET A 49 7.03 16.90 4.79
C MET A 49 7.72 18.17 4.29
N HIS A 50 7.07 19.33 4.40
CA HIS A 50 7.67 20.62 4.05
C HIS A 50 8.92 20.88 4.88
N ASP A 51 8.84 20.71 6.20
CA ASP A 51 9.96 20.98 7.10
C ASP A 51 11.13 20.04 6.86
N ILE A 52 10.85 18.74 6.70
CA ILE A 52 11.89 17.75 6.34
C ILE A 52 12.56 18.13 5.02
N LEU A 53 11.78 18.49 4.00
CA LEU A 53 12.32 18.80 2.68
C LEU A 53 13.11 20.13 2.70
N TYR A 54 12.58 21.19 3.31
CA TYR A 54 13.10 22.57 3.18
C TYR A 54 14.04 22.97 4.32
N HIS A 55 13.81 22.51 5.54
CA HIS A 55 14.58 22.88 6.73
C HIS A 55 15.63 21.82 7.13
N ASN A 56 15.46 20.55 6.74
CA ASN A 56 16.39 19.41 6.92
C ASN A 56 16.91 19.23 8.37
N HIS A 57 18.01 19.90 8.73
CA HIS A 57 18.66 19.79 10.04
C HIS A 57 18.40 20.98 10.96
N HIS A 58 17.77 22.05 10.43
CA HIS A 58 17.40 23.23 11.22
C HIS A 58 16.07 22.97 11.93
N ILE A 59 16.12 22.08 12.94
CA ILE A 59 14.96 21.65 13.74
C ILE A 59 14.30 22.86 14.41
N ASP A 60 15.08 23.89 14.73
CA ASP A 60 14.66 25.18 15.28
C ASP A 60 13.61 25.91 14.43
N LYS A 61 13.54 25.62 13.13
CA LYS A 61 12.59 26.26 12.18
C LYS A 61 11.37 25.42 11.88
N TYR A 62 11.20 24.30 12.56
CA TYR A 62 10.07 23.44 12.26
C TYR A 62 8.81 23.95 12.97
N ASP A 63 7.71 24.00 12.22
CA ASP A 63 6.41 24.52 12.67
C ASP A 63 5.83 23.71 13.85
N HIS A 64 6.26 22.45 13.99
CA HIS A 64 5.82 21.55 15.06
C HIS A 64 6.32 21.94 16.46
N LEU A 65 7.33 22.81 16.57
CA LEU A 65 7.80 23.34 17.85
C LEU A 65 6.90 24.48 18.35
N GLU A 66 6.37 25.28 17.44
CA GLU A 66 5.48 26.42 17.75
C GLU A 66 4.02 25.96 17.88
N PHE A 67 3.62 25.00 17.05
CA PHE A 67 2.28 24.41 17.05
C PHE A 67 2.34 22.89 17.27
N PRO A 68 2.64 22.43 18.50
CA PRO A 68 2.52 21.02 18.83
C PRO A 68 1.06 20.62 18.65
N GLY A 69 0.79 19.78 17.66
CA GLY A 69 -0.56 19.34 17.35
C GLY A 69 -1.24 18.71 18.57
N VAL A 70 -2.56 18.83 18.64
CA VAL A 70 -3.39 18.34 19.76
C VAL A 70 -3.35 16.81 19.99
N VAL A 71 -2.62 16.06 19.15
CA VAL A 71 -2.39 14.61 19.28
C VAL A 71 -0.98 14.28 18.80
N PRO A 72 -0.16 13.53 19.58
CA PRO A 72 1.15 13.08 19.13
C PRO A 72 0.97 12.09 17.97
N ARG A 73 1.23 12.54 16.74
CA ARG A 73 1.22 11.69 15.54
C ARG A 73 2.64 11.34 15.13
N THR A 74 2.85 10.14 14.63
CA THR A 74 4.19 9.71 14.20
C THR A 74 4.62 10.45 12.93
N PHE A 75 5.83 10.99 12.93
CA PHE A 75 6.44 11.63 11.75
C PHE A 75 6.97 10.62 10.72
N ILE A 76 7.01 9.33 11.05
CA ILE A 76 7.65 8.29 10.22
C ILE A 76 7.06 8.22 8.82
N GLY A 77 5.75 8.26 8.67
CA GLY A 77 5.11 8.23 7.35
C GLY A 77 5.45 9.46 6.50
N ALA A 78 5.39 10.65 7.09
CA ALA A 78 5.79 11.88 6.42
C ALA A 78 7.28 11.86 6.02
N LEU A 79 8.15 11.34 6.88
CA LEU A 79 9.58 11.18 6.59
C LEU A 79 9.85 10.29 5.38
N VAL A 80 9.22 9.13 5.31
CA VAL A 80 9.38 8.20 4.18
C VAL A 80 8.96 8.87 2.87
N ILE A 81 7.81 9.54 2.85
CA ILE A 81 7.32 10.22 1.64
C ILE A 81 8.20 11.42 1.27
N ALA A 82 8.66 12.20 2.25
CA ALA A 82 9.59 13.30 2.03
C ALA A 82 10.87 12.82 1.34
N ILE A 83 11.50 11.75 1.86
CA ILE A 83 12.71 11.16 1.25
C ILE A 83 12.44 10.70 -0.19
N LEU A 84 11.32 10.02 -0.44
CA LEU A 84 10.96 9.56 -1.79
C LEU A 84 10.68 10.72 -2.76
N SER A 85 10.14 11.83 -2.26
CA SER A 85 9.83 13.03 -3.05
C SER A 85 11.03 13.96 -3.26
N LEU A 86 12.12 13.77 -2.52
CA LEU A 86 13.31 14.61 -2.54
C LEU A 86 13.88 14.86 -3.95
N PRO A 87 14.08 13.85 -4.83
CA PRO A 87 14.63 14.12 -6.17
C PRO A 87 13.70 15.01 -7.00
N ALA A 88 12.38 14.79 -6.92
CA ALA A 88 11.39 15.59 -7.66
C ALA A 88 11.35 17.03 -7.13
N VAL A 89 11.36 17.21 -5.81
CA VAL A 89 11.34 18.53 -5.18
C VAL A 89 12.65 19.29 -5.40
N LEU A 90 13.80 18.59 -5.42
CA LEU A 90 15.09 19.20 -5.71
C LEU A 90 15.12 19.79 -7.12
N ILE A 91 14.66 19.04 -8.13
CA ILE A 91 14.50 19.54 -9.49
C ILE A 91 13.64 20.80 -9.48
N MET A 92 12.49 20.76 -8.80
CA MET A 92 11.60 21.91 -8.76
C MET A 92 12.20 23.15 -8.10
N ARG A 93 13.05 22.95 -7.09
CA ARG A 93 13.79 24.05 -6.44
C ARG A 93 14.85 24.64 -7.34
N VAL A 94 15.60 23.81 -8.07
CA VAL A 94 16.62 24.29 -9.01
C VAL A 94 15.98 25.18 -10.08
N PHE A 95 14.81 24.79 -10.58
CA PHE A 95 14.03 25.59 -11.54
C PHE A 95 13.17 26.70 -10.91
N GLN A 96 13.27 26.93 -9.59
CA GLN A 96 12.53 27.99 -8.85
C GLN A 96 11.00 27.94 -9.06
N PHE A 97 10.42 26.73 -9.15
CA PHE A 97 8.97 26.61 -9.24
C PHE A 97 8.27 27.01 -7.94
N PRO A 98 7.04 27.57 -8.01
CA PRO A 98 6.22 27.86 -6.84
C PRO A 98 5.97 26.63 -5.95
N LYS A 99 5.86 26.84 -4.63
CA LYS A 99 5.69 25.76 -3.64
C LYS A 99 4.47 24.85 -3.88
N ILE A 100 3.45 25.33 -4.61
CA ILE A 100 2.27 24.54 -4.98
C ILE A 100 2.63 23.31 -5.84
N TYR A 101 3.66 23.42 -6.69
CA TYR A 101 4.12 22.31 -7.52
C TYR A 101 4.85 21.26 -6.69
N SER A 102 5.66 21.68 -5.71
CA SER A 102 6.27 20.77 -4.74
C SER A 102 5.21 20.01 -3.94
N LEU A 103 4.14 20.68 -3.50
CA LEU A 103 3.02 20.03 -2.82
C LEU A 103 2.36 18.98 -3.72
N LEU A 104 2.07 19.33 -4.98
CA LEU A 104 1.50 18.40 -5.95
C LEU A 104 2.44 17.20 -6.18
N ALA A 105 3.75 17.42 -6.28
CA ALA A 105 4.74 16.37 -6.45
C ALA A 105 4.74 15.37 -5.31
N VAL A 106 4.76 15.86 -4.06
CA VAL A 106 4.71 15.04 -2.85
C VAL A 106 3.41 14.21 -2.81
N ARG A 107 2.27 14.82 -3.17
CA ARG A 107 0.98 14.14 -3.26
C ARG A 107 0.95 13.05 -4.34
N LEU A 108 1.56 13.30 -5.49
CA LEU A 108 1.67 12.30 -6.56
C LEU A 108 2.60 11.15 -6.15
N VAL A 109 3.71 11.42 -5.47
CA VAL A 109 4.61 10.38 -4.92
C VAL A 109 3.86 9.50 -3.91
N LEU A 110 3.10 10.10 -2.98
CA LEU A 110 2.24 9.35 -2.07
C LEU A 110 1.20 8.50 -2.81
N GLY A 111 0.57 9.06 -3.85
CA GLY A 111 -0.34 8.34 -4.73
C GLY A 111 0.33 7.12 -5.38
N CYS A 112 1.54 7.30 -5.93
CA CYS A 112 2.32 6.23 -6.53
C CYS A 112 2.65 5.11 -5.53
N VAL A 113 3.01 5.45 -4.29
CA VAL A 113 3.26 4.46 -3.22
C VAL A 113 1.99 3.64 -2.93
N ASN A 114 0.85 4.31 -2.76
CA ASN A 114 -0.43 3.64 -2.52
C ASN A 114 -0.87 2.76 -3.70
N LEU A 115 -0.76 3.26 -4.93
CA LEU A 115 -1.12 2.51 -6.13
C LEU A 115 -0.18 1.32 -6.35
N THR A 116 1.11 1.45 -6.01
CA THR A 116 2.08 0.34 -6.10
C THR A 116 1.74 -0.77 -5.11
N THR A 117 1.44 -0.43 -3.85
CA THR A 117 1.04 -1.44 -2.86
C THR A 117 -0.31 -2.07 -3.21
N LEU A 118 -1.26 -1.28 -3.74
CA LEU A 118 -2.53 -1.79 -4.26
C LEU A 118 -2.32 -2.75 -5.45
N ARG A 119 -1.37 -2.45 -6.34
CA ARG A 119 -0.97 -3.35 -7.43
C ARG A 119 -0.44 -4.68 -6.90
N LEU A 120 0.45 -4.65 -5.90
CA LEU A 120 0.97 -5.88 -5.28
C LEU A 120 -0.16 -6.73 -4.69
N PHE A 121 -1.14 -6.11 -4.05
CA PHE A 121 -2.33 -6.81 -3.56
C PHE A 121 -3.17 -7.39 -4.72
N ARG A 122 -3.46 -6.59 -5.74
CA ARG A 122 -4.23 -7.00 -6.93
C ARG A 122 -3.59 -8.18 -7.66
N VAL A 123 -2.27 -8.20 -7.82
CA VAL A 123 -1.54 -9.31 -8.45
C VAL A 123 -1.75 -10.61 -7.66
N GLU A 124 -1.80 -10.55 -6.33
CA GLU A 124 -2.08 -11.72 -5.50
C GLU A 124 -3.56 -12.15 -5.57
N VAL A 125 -4.50 -11.20 -5.67
CA VAL A 125 -5.92 -11.50 -5.94
C VAL A 125 -6.05 -12.25 -7.26
N LYS A 126 -5.39 -11.77 -8.32
CA LYS A 126 -5.35 -12.43 -9.63
C LYS A 126 -4.78 -13.84 -9.53
N ARG A 127 -3.67 -14.02 -8.78
CA ARG A 127 -3.01 -15.32 -8.62
C ARG A 127 -3.90 -16.33 -7.89
N LYS A 128 -4.67 -15.87 -6.90
CA LYS A 128 -5.49 -16.74 -6.04
C LYS A 128 -6.89 -17.01 -6.59
N PHE A 129 -7.52 -16.03 -7.25
CA PHE A 129 -8.92 -16.08 -7.68
C PHE A 129 -9.11 -15.95 -9.20
N GLY A 130 -8.04 -15.72 -9.96
CA GLY A 130 -8.07 -15.61 -11.42
C GLY A 130 -8.34 -14.20 -11.95
N ARG A 131 -8.35 -14.07 -13.29
CA ARG A 131 -8.41 -12.77 -14.00
C ARG A 131 -9.77 -12.08 -13.90
N HIS A 132 -10.87 -12.84 -13.80
CA HIS A 132 -12.21 -12.26 -13.72
C HIS A 132 -12.41 -11.51 -12.39
N VAL A 133 -11.94 -12.10 -11.28
CA VAL A 133 -12.01 -11.47 -9.95
C VAL A 133 -11.09 -10.26 -9.86
N GLU A 134 -9.90 -10.32 -10.47
CA GLU A 134 -9.03 -9.14 -10.63
C GLU A 134 -9.74 -7.98 -11.33
N ALA A 135 -10.39 -8.25 -12.47
CA ALA A 135 -11.10 -7.23 -13.24
C ALA A 135 -12.24 -6.60 -12.43
N PHE A 136 -13.04 -7.43 -11.74
CA PHE A 136 -14.11 -6.94 -10.87
C PHE A 136 -13.58 -6.09 -9.71
N PHE A 137 -12.49 -6.53 -9.08
CA PHE A 137 -11.81 -5.78 -8.02
C PHE A 137 -11.34 -4.40 -8.49
N VAL A 138 -10.71 -4.32 -9.66
CA VAL A 138 -10.27 -3.05 -10.25
C VAL A 138 -11.46 -2.16 -10.59
N LEU A 139 -12.51 -2.71 -11.19
CA LEU A 139 -13.69 -1.94 -11.57
C LEU A 139 -14.40 -1.35 -10.35
N LEU A 140 -14.60 -2.13 -9.30
CA LEU A 140 -15.15 -1.62 -8.03
C LEU A 140 -14.27 -0.53 -7.42
N THR A 141 -12.95 -0.72 -7.45
CA THR A 141 -12.01 0.29 -6.94
C THR A 141 -12.05 1.58 -7.75
N ALA A 142 -12.22 1.48 -9.07
CA ALA A 142 -12.32 2.63 -9.97
C ALA A 142 -13.64 3.39 -9.81
N ILE A 143 -14.74 2.69 -9.57
CA ILE A 143 -16.06 3.29 -9.33
C ILE A 143 -16.12 3.95 -7.95
N GLN A 144 -15.48 3.36 -6.93
CA GLN A 144 -15.42 3.95 -5.60
C GLN A 144 -14.49 5.18 -5.59
N PHE A 145 -15.09 6.36 -5.65
CA PHE A 145 -14.33 7.63 -5.64
C PHE A 145 -13.40 7.75 -4.42
N HIS A 146 -13.81 7.23 -3.25
CA HIS A 146 -13.11 7.42 -1.99
C HIS A 146 -11.66 6.91 -2.01
N ALA A 147 -11.41 5.69 -2.49
CA ALA A 147 -10.07 5.09 -2.43
C ALA A 147 -9.06 5.88 -3.27
N LEU A 148 -9.40 6.17 -4.53
CA LEU A 148 -8.52 6.88 -5.45
C LEU A 148 -8.40 8.37 -5.12
N PHE A 149 -9.48 9.01 -4.69
CA PHE A 149 -9.46 10.41 -4.25
C PHE A 149 -8.53 10.63 -3.06
N TYR A 150 -8.61 9.78 -2.02
CA TYR A 150 -7.78 9.94 -0.83
C TYR A 150 -6.36 9.40 -1.00
N SER A 151 -6.08 8.52 -1.98
CA SER A 151 -4.74 7.91 -2.20
C SER A 151 -3.59 8.91 -2.35
N THR A 152 -3.87 10.13 -2.81
CA THR A 152 -2.88 11.20 -3.03
C THR A 152 -2.85 12.23 -1.89
N ARG A 153 -3.71 12.07 -0.87
CA ARG A 153 -3.84 13.01 0.24
C ARG A 153 -3.10 12.46 1.46
N PRO A 154 -2.25 13.27 2.12
CA PRO A 154 -1.38 12.81 3.20
C PRO A 154 -2.13 12.69 4.54
N LEU A 155 -3.14 11.83 4.58
CA LEU A 155 -3.82 11.44 5.81
C LEU A 155 -3.10 10.24 6.44
N PRO A 156 -3.04 10.15 7.79
CA PRO A 156 -2.48 8.98 8.47
C PRO A 156 -3.11 7.66 8.03
N ASN A 157 -4.42 7.67 7.74
CA ASN A 157 -5.15 6.49 7.27
C ASN A 157 -4.64 6.00 5.91
N ILE A 158 -4.22 6.92 5.05
CA ILE A 158 -3.73 6.61 3.70
C ILE A 158 -2.29 6.12 3.74
N LEU A 159 -1.48 6.63 4.67
CA LEU A 159 -0.16 6.06 4.94
C LEU A 159 -0.27 4.63 5.50
N ALA A 160 -1.24 4.38 6.39
CA ALA A 160 -1.52 3.04 6.90
C ALA A 160 -2.06 2.10 5.79
N LEU A 161 -2.87 2.61 4.86
CA LEU A 161 -3.43 1.84 3.74
C LEU A 161 -2.33 1.16 2.90
N ALA A 162 -1.21 1.84 2.66
CA ALA A 162 -0.08 1.26 1.94
C ALA A 162 0.48 -0.01 2.64
N LEU A 163 0.61 0.03 3.97
CA LEU A 163 1.05 -1.13 4.76
C LEU A 163 -0.01 -2.23 4.81
N VAL A 164 -1.29 -1.87 4.89
CA VAL A 164 -2.40 -2.82 4.89
C VAL A 164 -2.49 -3.57 3.55
N ASN A 165 -2.37 -2.88 2.42
CA ASN A 165 -2.31 -3.51 1.10
C ASN A 165 -1.13 -4.49 1.00
N LEU A 166 0.03 -4.11 1.55
CA LEU A 166 1.20 -4.99 1.59
C LEU A 166 0.97 -6.21 2.49
N ALA A 167 0.34 -6.04 3.65
CA ALA A 167 -0.02 -7.14 4.54
C ALA A 167 -0.95 -8.13 3.84
N TYR A 168 -1.97 -7.66 3.12
CA TYR A 168 -2.85 -8.53 2.34
C TYR A 168 -2.11 -9.27 1.22
N SER A 169 -1.17 -8.60 0.54
CA SER A 169 -0.31 -9.24 -0.46
C SER A 169 0.51 -10.38 0.16
N PHE A 170 1.15 -10.15 1.32
CA PHE A 170 1.90 -11.20 2.03
C PHE A 170 1.01 -12.32 2.54
N TRP A 171 -0.21 -12.01 2.99
CA TRP A 171 -1.15 -13.01 3.46
C TRP A 171 -1.52 -13.97 2.32
N PHE A 172 -1.78 -13.43 1.13
CA PHE A 172 -2.13 -14.25 -0.04
C PHE A 172 -0.94 -15.00 -0.62
N LYS A 173 0.28 -14.50 -0.43
CA LYS A 173 1.53 -15.24 -0.68
C LYS A 173 1.78 -16.39 0.30
N GLY A 174 1.07 -16.43 1.43
CA GLY A 174 1.27 -17.44 2.48
C GLY A 174 2.41 -17.10 3.45
N ASN A 175 2.94 -15.87 3.40
CA ASN A 175 3.94 -15.41 4.36
C ASN A 175 3.25 -14.73 5.56
N TYR A 176 2.89 -15.54 6.54
CA TYR A 176 2.14 -15.10 7.71
C TYR A 176 2.95 -14.18 8.63
N LEU A 177 4.27 -14.38 8.73
CA LEU A 177 5.13 -13.55 9.58
C LEU A 177 5.22 -12.12 9.05
N CYS A 178 5.49 -11.94 7.76
CA CYS A 178 5.53 -10.60 7.15
C CYS A 178 4.14 -9.91 7.17
N THR A 179 3.06 -10.69 7.09
CA THR A 179 1.69 -10.18 7.24
C THR A 179 1.49 -9.56 8.63
N LEU A 180 1.81 -10.31 9.69
CA LEU A 180 1.67 -9.85 11.07
C LEU A 180 2.58 -8.66 11.36
N GLN A 181 3.85 -8.71 10.93
CA GLN A 181 4.79 -7.60 11.09
C GLN A 181 4.27 -6.31 10.44
N ALA A 182 3.77 -6.39 9.19
CA ALA A 182 3.21 -5.23 8.50
C ALA A 182 1.98 -4.66 9.22
N LEU A 183 1.08 -5.51 9.73
CA LEU A 183 -0.10 -5.06 10.48
C LEU A 183 0.26 -4.49 11.86
N ILE A 184 1.24 -5.07 12.55
CA ILE A 184 1.73 -4.55 13.84
C ILE A 184 2.36 -3.16 13.63
N ILE A 185 3.20 -2.99 12.61
CA ILE A 185 3.79 -1.68 12.28
C ILE A 185 2.66 -0.69 11.94
N ALA A 186 1.67 -1.10 11.13
CA ALA A 186 0.53 -0.25 10.81
C ALA A 186 -0.26 0.17 12.07
N ALA A 187 -0.45 -0.75 13.01
CA ALA A 187 -1.20 -0.50 14.24
C ALA A 187 -0.46 0.38 15.26
N VAL A 188 0.83 0.12 15.46
CA VAL A 188 1.66 0.84 16.44
C VAL A 188 2.05 2.22 15.94
N VAL A 189 2.47 2.33 14.67
CA VAL A 189 2.98 3.58 14.13
C VAL A 189 1.83 4.51 13.74
N PHE A 190 0.86 4.02 13.00
CA PHE A 190 -0.14 4.93 12.41
C PHE A 190 -1.38 5.05 13.27
N ARG A 191 -2.02 3.94 13.64
CA ARG A 191 -3.34 3.96 14.30
C ARG A 191 -3.66 2.70 15.08
N CYS A 192 -4.15 2.85 16.30
CA CYS A 192 -4.65 1.73 17.11
C CYS A 192 -5.92 1.07 16.55
N ASP A 193 -6.74 1.73 15.72
CA ASP A 193 -7.94 1.11 15.13
C ASP A 193 -7.60 -0.11 14.25
N MET A 194 -6.37 -0.17 13.74
CA MET A 194 -5.87 -1.31 12.97
C MET A 194 -5.71 -2.58 13.85
N ILE A 195 -5.79 -2.47 15.17
CA ILE A 195 -5.80 -3.61 16.09
C ILE A 195 -7.01 -4.52 15.81
N LEU A 196 -8.16 -3.97 15.39
CA LEU A 196 -9.32 -4.77 15.02
C LEU A 196 -9.02 -5.65 13.79
N LEU A 197 -8.34 -5.07 12.80
CA LEU A 197 -7.91 -5.81 11.61
C LEU A 197 -6.83 -6.84 11.96
N LEU A 198 -5.85 -6.47 12.78
CA LEU A 198 -4.83 -7.36 13.29
C LEU A 198 -5.43 -8.53 14.07
N GLY A 199 -6.43 -8.27 14.91
CA GLY A 199 -7.12 -9.28 15.71
C GLY A 199 -7.88 -10.28 14.84
N THR A 200 -8.66 -9.79 13.88
CA THR A 200 -9.43 -10.66 12.98
C THR A 200 -8.54 -11.53 12.08
N ILE A 201 -7.50 -10.94 11.47
CA ILE A 201 -6.53 -11.69 10.67
C ILE A 201 -5.71 -12.64 11.55
N GLY A 202 -5.29 -12.19 12.73
CA GLY A 202 -4.55 -13.01 13.70
C GLY A 202 -5.33 -14.25 14.12
N VAL A 203 -6.61 -14.11 14.46
CA VAL A 203 -7.49 -15.23 14.78
C VAL A 203 -7.64 -16.17 13.57
N ALA A 204 -7.85 -15.63 12.37
CA ALA A 204 -7.95 -16.45 11.16
C ALA A 204 -6.67 -17.27 10.90
N LEU A 205 -5.49 -16.67 11.11
CA LEU A 205 -4.21 -17.36 10.98
C LEU A 205 -4.00 -18.43 12.05
N LEU A 206 -4.40 -18.17 13.29
CA LEU A 206 -4.37 -19.16 14.37
C LEU A 206 -5.27 -20.36 14.03
N LEU A 207 -6.50 -20.13 13.56
CA LEU A 207 -7.41 -21.21 13.17
C LEU A 207 -6.84 -22.05 12.03
N VAL A 208 -6.21 -21.43 11.03
CA VAL A 208 -5.53 -22.16 9.95
C VAL A 208 -4.35 -22.96 10.47
N PHE A 209 -3.57 -22.40 11.40
CA PHE A 209 -2.46 -23.09 12.05
C PHE A 209 -2.94 -24.32 12.82
N PHE A 210 -3.95 -24.18 13.67
CA PHE A 210 -4.55 -25.30 14.41
C PHE A 210 -5.14 -26.36 13.48
N SER A 211 -5.90 -25.97 12.45
CA SER A 211 -6.46 -26.90 11.46
C SER A 211 -5.38 -27.69 10.72
N ASN A 212 -4.28 -27.04 10.34
CA ASN A 212 -3.16 -27.70 9.66
C ASN A 212 -2.35 -28.59 10.62
N GLY A 213 -2.22 -28.19 11.88
CA GLY A 213 -1.61 -29.01 12.94
C GLY A 213 -2.40 -30.30 13.17
N SER A 214 -3.72 -30.20 13.33
CA SER A 214 -4.61 -31.36 13.45
C SER A 214 -4.54 -32.27 12.22
N ARG A 215 -4.52 -31.71 11.00
CA ARG A 215 -4.37 -32.50 9.76
C ARG A 215 -3.04 -33.25 9.68
N LYS A 216 -1.92 -32.61 10.05
CA LYS A 216 -0.60 -33.27 10.09
C LYS A 216 -0.53 -34.37 11.14
N MET A 217 -1.18 -34.19 12.30
CA MET A 217 -1.27 -35.21 13.34
C MET A 217 -2.11 -36.41 12.88
N LEU A 218 -3.27 -36.18 12.26
CA LEU A 218 -4.11 -37.24 11.67
C LEU A 218 -3.38 -38.02 10.57
N HIS A 219 -2.64 -37.34 9.69
CA HIS A 219 -1.87 -38.00 8.64
C HIS A 219 -0.72 -38.84 9.22
N LYS A 220 -0.04 -38.37 10.28
CA LYS A 220 0.95 -39.19 11.00
C LYS A 220 0.31 -40.42 11.65
N HIS A 221 -0.87 -40.28 12.24
CA HIS A 221 -1.60 -41.41 12.84
C HIS A 221 -2.04 -42.45 11.81
N CYS A 222 -2.60 -42.03 10.66
CA CYS A 222 -2.95 -42.95 9.57
C CYS A 222 -1.72 -43.65 8.98
N SER A 223 -0.61 -42.92 8.78
CA SER A 223 0.62 -43.49 8.27
C SER A 223 1.26 -44.49 9.25
N PHE A 224 1.10 -44.28 10.56
CA PHE A 224 1.54 -45.21 11.61
C PHE A 224 0.67 -46.48 11.65
N MET A 225 -0.65 -46.36 11.52
CA MET A 225 -1.56 -47.52 11.44
C MET A 225 -1.30 -48.37 10.19
N HIS A 226 -0.95 -47.76 9.06
CA HIS A 226 -0.61 -48.47 7.82
C HIS A 226 0.74 -49.22 7.92
N TRP A 227 1.70 -48.71 8.72
CA TRP A 227 2.94 -49.42 9.02
C TRP A 227 2.70 -50.64 9.91
N PHE A 228 1.80 -50.52 10.90
CA PHE A 228 1.43 -51.63 11.79
C PHE A 228 0.67 -52.78 11.11
N HIS A 229 -0.08 -52.53 10.04
CA HIS A 229 -0.82 -53.56 9.30
C HIS A 229 -0.05 -54.12 8.08
N GLY A 230 1.14 -53.60 7.76
CA GLY A 230 1.96 -54.03 6.62
C GLY A 230 3.05 -55.06 6.94
N THR A 231 3.15 -55.50 8.20
CA THR A 231 4.08 -56.54 8.64
C THR A 231 3.30 -57.77 9.10
N SER A 232 2.83 -58.57 8.15
CA SER A 232 2.36 -59.94 8.34
C SER A 232 2.60 -60.71 7.05
#